data_AF-A0A848N177-F1
#
_entry.id   AF-A0A848N177-F1
#
_cell.length_a   1.000
_cell.length_b   1.000
_cell.length_c   1.000
_cell.angle_alpha   90.00
_cell.angle_beta   90.00
_cell.angle_gamma   90.00
#
_symmetry.space_group_name_H-M   'P 1'
#
loop_
_entity.id
_entity.type
_entity.pdbx_description
1 polymer ?
#
loop_
_entity_poly.entity_id
_entity_poly.type
_entity_poly.pdbx_seq_one_letter_code
_entity_poly.pdbx_strand_id
1 'polypeptide(L)' 'MKLKELLKILPDKADATFEIVEETYPTGILVKDILATYPRAAEYEVTLLDAGITTHGGRDTITLCIEVSNAN' A
#
# COMPACT_ATOMS: atom_id res chain seq x y z
N MET A 1 4.67 3.17 12.23
CA MET A 1 5.92 3.24 11.44
C MET A 1 5.70 4.08 10.20
N LYS A 2 6.74 4.70 9.63
CA LYS A 2 6.62 5.44 8.37
C LYS A 2 6.51 4.50 7.17
N LEU A 3 5.79 4.92 6.13
CA LEU A 3 5.65 4.14 4.89
C LEU A 3 7.01 3.76 4.30
N LYS A 4 7.94 4.72 4.20
CA LYS A 4 9.30 4.45 3.67
C LYS A 4 10.08 3.39 4.46
N GLU A 5 9.75 3.17 5.73
CA GLU A 5 10.39 2.17 6.58
C GLU A 5 9.77 0.80 6.33
N LEU A 6 8.44 0.74 6.19
CA LEU A 6 7.72 -0.47 5.83
C LEU A 6 8.16 -1.00 4.46
N LEU A 7 8.28 -0.13 3.47
CA LEU A 7 8.63 -0.56 2.11
C LEU A 7 10.05 -1.13 1.99
N LYS A 8 10.95 -0.86 2.95
CA LYS A 8 12.29 -1.48 2.98
C LYS A 8 12.28 -2.95 3.38
N ILE A 9 11.22 -3.41 4.04
CA ILE A 9 11.11 -4.80 4.54
C ILE A 9 10.14 -5.64 3.70
N LEU A 10 9.31 -5.02 2.86
CA LEU A 10 8.38 -5.71 1.99
C LEU A 10 9.06 -6.17 0.68
N PRO A 11 8.64 -7.29 0.08
CA PRO A 11 9.15 -7.70 -1.22
C PRO A 11 8.70 -6.75 -2.32
N ASP A 12 9.65 -6.21 -3.10
CA ASP A 12 9.40 -5.27 -4.21
C ASP A 12 8.30 -5.71 -5.18
N LYS A 13 8.21 -7.01 -5.46
CA LYS A 13 7.28 -7.61 -6.43
C LYS A 13 5.97 -8.09 -5.80
N ALA A 14 5.75 -7.85 -4.51
CA ALA A 14 4.47 -8.19 -3.89
C ALA A 14 3.38 -7.27 -4.42
N ASP A 15 2.23 -7.86 -4.73
CA ASP A 15 1.00 -7.13 -5.01
C ASP A 15 0.46 -6.54 -3.71
N ALA A 16 0.10 -5.25 -3.77
CA ALA A 16 -0.51 -4.53 -2.68
C ALA A 16 -1.76 -3.79 -3.15
N THR A 17 -2.69 -3.57 -2.23
CA THR A 17 -3.69 -2.51 -2.34
C THR A 17 -3.22 -1.36 -1.47
N PHE A 18 -3.06 -0.17 -2.04
CA PHE A 18 -2.58 1.00 -1.34
C PHE A 18 -3.66 2.08 -1.29
N GLU A 19 -3.82 2.70 -0.12
CA GLU A 19 -4.69 3.84 0.10
C GLU A 19 -3.99 4.89 0.98
N ILE A 20 -4.08 6.14 0.55
CA ILE A 20 -3.94 7.30 1.42
C ILE A 20 -5.34 7.64 1.93
N VAL A 21 -5.56 7.42 3.23
CA VAL A 21 -6.85 7.62 3.90
C VAL A 21 -7.35 9.04 3.64
N GLU A 22 -8.63 9.17 3.29
CA GLU A 22 -9.32 10.42 2.93
C GLU A 22 -8.80 11.15 1.67
N GLU A 23 -7.74 10.68 1.01
CA GLU A 23 -7.19 11.31 -0.19
C GLU A 23 -7.39 10.46 -1.47
N THR A 24 -7.41 9.14 -1.35
CA THR A 24 -7.45 8.20 -2.49
C THR A 24 -8.39 7.03 -2.23
N TYR A 25 -8.79 6.32 -3.28
CA TYR A 25 -9.44 5.02 -3.14
C TYR A 25 -8.39 3.89 -3.14
N PRO A 26 -8.67 2.76 -2.47
CA PRO A 26 -7.82 1.58 -2.53
C PRO A 26 -7.48 1.19 -3.97
N THR A 27 -6.19 1.20 -4.30
CA THR A 27 -5.71 0.93 -5.67
C THR A 27 -4.67 -0.18 -5.65
N GLY A 28 -4.82 -1.15 -6.57
CA GLY A 28 -3.83 -2.22 -6.76
C GLY A 28 -2.52 -1.67 -7.34
N ILE A 29 -1.39 -1.99 -6.71
CA ILE A 29 -0.06 -1.50 -7.05
C ILE A 29 1.02 -2.49 -6.58
N LEU A 30 2.17 -2.53 -7.26
CA LEU A 30 3.33 -3.26 -6.74
C LEU A 30 4.02 -2.43 -5.64
N VAL A 31 4.48 -3.11 -4.59
CA VAL A 31 5.17 -2.49 -3.46
C VAL A 31 6.28 -1.52 -3.90
N LYS A 32 7.12 -1.91 -4.85
CA LYS A 32 8.23 -1.08 -5.37
C LYS A 32 7.77 0.23 -6.02
N ASP A 33 6.55 0.28 -6.55
CA ASP A 33 6.05 1.39 -7.35
C ASP A 33 5.32 2.43 -6.47
N ILE A 34 5.00 2.10 -5.21
CA ILE A 34 4.23 2.96 -4.30
C ILE A 34 4.84 4.35 -4.15
N LEU A 35 6.14 4.48 -3.86
CA LEU A 35 6.78 5.81 -3.70
C LEU A 35 7.06 6.52 -5.02
N ALA A 36 7.10 5.79 -6.13
CA ALA A 36 7.19 6.41 -7.45
C ALA A 36 5.85 7.07 -7.81
N THR A 37 4.72 6.43 -7.46
CA THR A 37 3.37 6.94 -7.69
C THR A 37 2.95 7.99 -6.66
N TYR A 38 3.28 7.77 -5.38
CA TYR A 38 2.87 8.61 -4.24
C TYR A 38 4.10 9.10 -3.44
N PRO A 39 4.99 9.91 -4.03
CA PRO A 39 6.25 10.30 -3.39
C PRO A 39 6.03 11.07 -2.08
N ARG A 40 4.95 11.85 -1.98
CA ARG A 40 4.61 12.61 -0.76
C ARG A 40 4.26 11.72 0.45
N ALA A 41 3.84 10.48 0.21
CA ALA A 41 3.41 9.56 1.27
C ALA A 41 4.57 8.91 2.02
N ALA A 42 5.83 9.15 1.61
CA ALA A 42 7.01 8.53 2.22
C ALA A 42 7.10 8.71 3.75
N GLU A 43 6.67 9.88 4.24
CA GLU A 43 6.67 10.25 5.67
C GLU A 43 5.31 10.06 6.35
N TYR A 44 4.32 9.53 5.64
CA TYR A 44 2.99 9.27 6.21
C TYR A 44 3.07 8.05 7.13
N GLU A 45 2.20 8.05 8.13
CA GLU A 45 2.12 6.95 9.10
C GLU A 45 1.32 5.81 8.49
N VAL A 46 1.83 4.58 8.60
CA VAL A 46 1.06 3.38 8.25
C VAL A 46 -0.01 3.17 9.32
N THR A 47 -1.27 3.22 8.92
CA THR A 47 -2.44 3.06 9.79
C THR A 47 -2.99 1.63 9.77
N LEU A 48 -2.86 0.95 8.63
CA LEU A 48 -3.27 -0.44 8.46
C LEU A 48 -2.25 -1.21 7.63
N LEU A 49 -1.97 -2.43 8.06
CA LEU A 49 -1.20 -3.43 7.33
C LEU A 49 -1.88 -4.78 7.53
N ASP A 50 -2.54 -5.29 6.50
CA ASP A 50 -3.31 -6.53 6.59
C ASP A 50 -3.20 -7.38 5.32
N ALA A 51 -3.57 -8.65 5.42
CA ALA A 51 -3.74 -9.51 4.26
C ALA A 51 -5.12 -9.24 3.61
N GLY A 52 -5.11 -8.97 2.32
CA GLY A 52 -6.31 -8.80 1.51
C GLY A 52 -6.43 -9.89 0.45
N ILE A 53 -7.62 -9.94 -0.15
CA ILE A 53 -7.88 -10.71 -1.37
C ILE A 53 -8.42 -9.74 -2.41
N THR A 54 -7.77 -9.67 -3.57
CA THR A 54 -8.28 -8.96 -4.74
C THR A 54 -8.67 -9.96 -5.81
N THR A 55 -9.89 -9.83 -6.32
CA THR A 55 -10.39 -10.68 -7.40
C THR A 55 -10.22 -9.95 -8.72
N HIS A 56 -9.36 -10.46 -9.61
CA HIS A 56 -9.17 -9.94 -10.96
C HIS A 56 -9.47 -11.02 -11.99
N GLY A 57 -10.41 -10.76 -12.91
CA GLY A 57 -10.81 -11.74 -13.94
C GLY A 57 -11.36 -13.05 -13.37
N GLY A 58 -12.00 -13.00 -12.20
CA GLY A 58 -12.55 -14.18 -11.51
C GLY A 58 -11.50 -15.04 -10.79
N ARG A 59 -10.27 -14.56 -10.63
CA ARG A 59 -9.23 -15.21 -9.82
C ARG A 59 -8.90 -14.37 -8.61
N ASP A 60 -8.89 -15.04 -7.46
CA ASP A 60 -8.49 -14.45 -6.20
C ASP A 60 -6.97 -14.45 -6.10
N THR A 61 -6.40 -13.28 -5.81
CA THR A 61 -4.98 -13.08 -5.56
C THR A 61 -4.81 -12.55 -4.15
N ILE A 62 -3.90 -13.15 -3.39
CA ILE A 62 -3.54 -12.65 -2.07
C ILE A 62 -2.76 -11.35 -2.29
N THR A 63 -3.20 -10.27 -1.67
CA THR A 63 -2.59 -8.94 -1.76
C THR A 63 -2.28 -8.43 -0.36
N LEU A 64 -1.35 -7.50 -0.25
CA LEU A 64 -1.08 -6.77 0.98
C LEU A 64 -1.91 -5.47 1.00
N CYS A 65 -2.79 -5.28 1.97
CA CYS A 65 -3.48 -4.02 2.17
C CYS A 65 -2.60 -3.09 3.00
N ILE A 66 -2.30 -1.91 2.45
CA ILE A 66 -1.53 -0.85 3.11
C ILE A 66 -2.37 0.41 3.11
N GLU A 67 -2.67 0.93 4.29
CA GLU A 67 -3.26 2.26 4.44
C GLU A 67 -2.27 3.19 5.13
N VAL A 68 -2.23 4.43 4.67
CA VAL A 68 -1.42 5.49 5.28
C VAL A 68 -2.22 6.75 5.51
N SER A 69 -1.82 7.53 6.52
CA SER A 69 -2.41 8.83 6.81
C SER A 69 -1.33 9.90 7.07
N ASN A 70 -1.65 11.12 6.67
CA ASN A 70 -0.92 12.33 7.03
C ASN A 70 -1.40 12.94 8.36
N ALA A 71 -2.45 12.37 8.97
CA ALA A 71 -2.90 12.77 10.29
C ALA A 71 -1.87 12.30 11.32
N ASN A 72 -1.16 13.26 11.93
CA ASN A 72 -0.42 13.02 13.16
C ASN A 72 -1.38 12.76 14.32
#